data_AF-A0A1W2F4S3-F1
#
_entry.id   AF-A0A1W2F4S3-F1
#
_cell.length_a   1.000
_cell.length_b   1.000
_cell.length_c   1.000
_cell.angle_alpha   90.00
_cell.angle_beta   90.00
_cell.angle_gamma   90.00
#
_symmetry.space_group_name_H-M   'P 1'
#
loop_
_entity.id
_entity.type
_entity.pdbx_description
1 polymer ?
#
loop_
_entity_poly.entity_id
_entity_poly.type
_entity_poly.pdbx_seq_one_letter_code
_entity_poly.pdbx_strand_id
1 'polypeptide(L)'
;MVIWNNEYLNGLAMGWYFICINIAIQPFTSQLVVDVWLECEVELKKILKSGEYTFLMPLRVFVDSTTCFDIWLDADGDIQASEIYCERHL
;
A
#
# COMPACT_ATOMS: atom_id res chain seq x y z
N MET A 1 -12.16 18.06 1.30
CA MET A 1 -10.84 17.53 1.71
C MET A 1 -11.10 16.45 2.73
N VAL A 2 -10.92 15.18 2.36
CA VAL A 2 -11.05 14.07 3.32
C VAL A 2 -9.75 14.02 4.10
N ILE A 3 -9.82 14.27 5.41
CA ILE A 3 -8.67 14.13 6.31
C ILE A 3 -8.66 12.67 6.74
N TRP A 4 -7.85 11.85 6.06
CA TRP A 4 -7.64 10.47 6.48
C TRP A 4 -6.77 10.45 7.73
N ASN A 5 -7.08 9.59 8.71
CA ASN A 5 -6.15 9.34 9.80
C ASN A 5 -4.89 8.68 9.21
N ASN A 6 -3.74 9.33 9.35
CA ASN A 6 -2.46 8.85 8.82
C ASN A 6 -2.15 7.42 9.29
N GLU A 7 -2.52 7.05 10.53
CA GLU A 7 -2.32 5.69 11.05
C GLU A 7 -3.18 4.66 10.31
N TYR A 8 -4.43 5.01 9.99
CA TYR A 8 -5.33 4.13 9.25
C TYR A 8 -4.85 3.93 7.81
N LEU A 9 -4.48 5.02 7.14
CA LEU A 9 -3.93 4.96 5.77
C LEU A 9 -2.65 4.12 5.73
N ASN A 10 -1.75 4.35 6.68
CA ASN A 10 -0.50 3.60 6.79
C ASN A 10 -0.78 2.10 7.04
N GLY A 11 -1.68 1.78 7.96
CA GLY A 11 -2.08 0.41 8.26
C GLY A 11 -2.72 -0.31 7.06
N LEU A 12 -3.58 0.39 6.31
CA LEU A 12 -4.21 -0.16 5.10
C LEU A 12 -3.17 -0.45 4.01
N ALA A 13 -2.26 0.49 3.75
CA ALA A 13 -1.23 0.32 2.74
C ALA A 13 -0.22 -0.79 3.12
N MET A 14 0.18 -0.86 4.39
CA MET A 14 0.99 -1.97 4.91
C MET A 14 0.28 -3.31 4.76
N GLY A 15 -1.00 -3.38 5.15
CA GLY A 15 -1.81 -4.60 5.06
C GLY A 15 -1.87 -5.12 3.63
N TRP A 16 -2.21 -4.25 2.67
CA TRP A 16 -2.23 -4.60 1.26
C TRP A 16 -0.86 -5.12 0.78
N TYR A 17 0.23 -4.40 1.10
CA TYR A 17 1.58 -4.76 0.66
C TYR A 17 2.02 -6.15 1.15
N PHE A 18 1.83 -6.45 2.45
CA PHE A 18 2.23 -7.73 3.00
C PHE A 18 1.32 -8.88 2.56
N ILE A 19 0.04 -8.63 2.27
CA ILE A 19 -0.83 -9.63 1.67
C ILE A 19 -0.39 -9.94 0.24
N CYS A 20 -0.06 -8.94 -0.58
CA CYS A 20 0.50 -9.15 -1.93
C CYS A 20 1.75 -10.04 -1.89
N ILE A 21 2.68 -9.75 -0.97
CA ILE A 21 3.87 -10.58 -0.75
C ILE A 21 3.48 -12.01 -0.36
N ASN A 22 2.55 -12.17 0.59
CA ASN A 22 2.12 -13.49 1.03
C ASN A 22 1.53 -14.33 -0.11
N ILE A 23 0.65 -13.72 -0.92
CA ILE A 23 0.05 -14.35 -2.11
C ILE A 23 1.12 -14.76 -3.12
N ALA A 24 2.10 -13.89 -3.38
CA ALA A 24 3.17 -14.17 -4.35
C ALA A 24 4.07 -15.34 -3.95
N ILE A 25 4.24 -15.60 -2.65
CA ILE A 25 5.14 -16.64 -2.13
C ILE A 25 4.39 -17.96 -1.85
N GLN A 26 3.07 -17.90 -1.59
CA GLN A 26 2.29 -19.08 -1.23
C GLN A 26 1.48 -19.64 -2.41
N PRO A 27 1.71 -20.90 -2.82
CA PRO A 27 0.95 -21.53 -3.91
C PRO A 27 -0.53 -21.78 -3.56
N PHE A 28 -0.90 -21.72 -2.28
CA PHE A 28 -2.26 -21.94 -1.80
C PHE A 28 -2.64 -20.86 -0.79
N THR A 29 -3.18 -19.75 -1.30
CA THR A 29 -3.79 -18.72 -0.46
C THR A 29 -5.26 -19.06 -0.24
N SER A 30 -5.76 -18.91 1.00
CA SER A 30 -7.17 -19.16 1.29
C SER A 30 -8.07 -18.10 0.64
N GLN A 31 -9.29 -18.48 0.25
CA GLN A 31 -10.26 -17.55 -0.35
C GLN A 31 -10.52 -16.32 0.55
N LEU A 32 -10.55 -16.51 1.87
CA LEU A 32 -10.72 -15.42 2.83
C LEU A 32 -9.62 -14.35 2.72
N VAL A 33 -8.36 -14.76 2.52
CA VAL A 33 -7.24 -13.82 2.35
C VAL A 33 -7.36 -13.07 1.03
N VAL A 34 -7.84 -13.72 -0.04
CA VAL A 34 -8.09 -13.09 -1.34
C VAL A 34 -9.22 -12.06 -1.23
N ASP A 35 -10.32 -12.39 -0.54
CA ASP A 35 -11.45 -11.48 -0.37
C ASP A 35 -11.03 -10.23 0.41
N VAL A 36 -10.30 -10.41 1.52
CA VAL A 36 -9.74 -9.30 2.31
C VAL A 36 -8.77 -8.46 1.46
N TRP A 37 -7.93 -9.10 0.65
CA TRP A 37 -7.01 -8.40 -0.25
C TRP A 37 -7.75 -7.51 -1.26
N LEU A 38 -8.79 -8.03 -1.91
CA LEU A 38 -9.60 -7.30 -2.87
C LEU A 38 -10.33 -6.10 -2.23
N GLU A 39 -10.87 -6.28 -1.02
CA GLU A 39 -11.49 -5.18 -0.26
C GLU A 39 -10.46 -4.09 0.06
N CYS A 40 -9.29 -4.48 0.57
CA CYS A 40 -8.19 -3.56 0.83
C CYS A 40 -7.72 -2.83 -0.43
N GLU A 41 -7.60 -3.54 -1.56
CA GLU A 41 -7.18 -2.97 -2.85
C GLU A 41 -8.17 -1.91 -3.33
N VAL A 42 -9.47 -2.19 -3.27
CA VAL A 42 -10.52 -1.25 -3.69
C VAL A 42 -10.50 0.03 -2.85
N GLU A 43 -10.35 -0.10 -1.54
CA GLU A 43 -10.28 1.05 -0.64
C GLU A 43 -9.00 1.87 -0.85
N LEU A 44 -7.87 1.20 -0.97
CA LEU A 44 -6.58 1.84 -1.20
C LEU A 44 -6.52 2.54 -2.56
N LYS A 45 -7.07 1.95 -3.63
CA LYS A 45 -7.21 2.60 -4.95
C LYS A 45 -8.01 3.90 -4.86
N LYS A 46 -9.10 3.93 -4.08
CA LYS A 46 -9.89 5.16 -3.88
C LYS A 46 -9.07 6.25 -3.20
N ILE A 47 -8.32 5.89 -2.16
CA ILE A 47 -7.49 6.86 -1.41
C ILE A 47 -6.36 7.38 -2.31
N LEU A 48 -5.61 6.49 -2.96
CA LEU A 48 -4.50 6.86 -3.85
C LEU A 48 -4.97 7.78 -4.97
N LYS A 49 -6.10 7.45 -5.59
CA LYS A 49 -6.73 8.30 -6.62
C LYS A 49 -7.17 9.65 -6.07
N SER A 50 -7.79 9.69 -4.89
CA SER A 50 -8.28 10.94 -4.28
C SER A 50 -7.16 11.89 -3.83
N GLY A 51 -6.01 11.32 -3.44
CA GLY A 51 -4.83 12.07 -3.04
C GLY A 51 -3.86 12.37 -4.19
N GLU A 52 -4.23 12.00 -5.43
CA GLU A 52 -3.40 12.19 -6.63
C GLU A 52 -1.99 11.61 -6.47
N TYR A 53 -1.87 10.48 -5.76
CA TYR A 53 -0.59 9.81 -5.52
C TYR A 53 -0.13 9.10 -6.79
N THR A 54 1.03 9.53 -7.30
CA THR A 54 1.64 9.05 -8.55
C THR A 54 3.08 8.63 -8.30
N PHE A 55 3.75 8.05 -9.30
CA PHE A 55 5.17 7.72 -9.20
C PHE A 55 6.06 8.92 -8.81
N LEU A 56 5.71 10.13 -9.23
CA LEU A 56 6.46 11.36 -8.91
C LEU A 56 6.17 11.89 -7.50
N MET A 57 5.01 11.53 -6.95
CA MET A 57 4.57 11.96 -5.62
C MET A 57 3.86 10.78 -4.95
N PRO A 58 4.61 9.75 -4.54
CA PRO A 58 4.02 8.56 -3.96
C PRO A 58 3.61 8.82 -2.51
N LEU A 59 2.73 7.96 -1.99
CA LEU A 59 2.44 7.88 -0.57
C LEU A 59 3.57 7.10 0.11
N ARG A 60 4.26 7.74 1.06
CA ARG A 60 5.22 7.05 1.92
C ARG A 60 4.50 6.30 3.03
N VAL A 61 4.83 5.02 3.19
CA VAL A 61 4.27 4.11 4.18
C VAL A 61 5.39 3.65 5.11
N PHE A 62 5.18 3.80 6.41
CA PHE A 62 6.13 3.43 7.46
C PHE A 62 5.80 2.05 8.02
N VAL A 63 6.73 1.12 7.90
CA VAL A 63 6.64 -0.21 8.53
C VAL A 63 7.02 -0.10 10.01
N ASP A 64 8.05 0.69 10.30
CA ASP A 64 8.50 1.06 11.64
C ASP A 64 9.12 2.46 11.62
N SER A 65 9.84 2.85 12.68
CA SER A 65 10.48 4.18 12.81
C SER A 65 11.57 4.49 11.78
N THR A 66 12.12 3.47 11.11
CA THR A 66 13.28 3.57 10.21
C THR A 66 13.06 2.89 8.86
N THR A 67 12.01 2.08 8.73
CA THR A 67 11.74 1.26 7.57
C THR A 67 10.47 1.74 6.89
N CYS A 68 10.54 1.98 5.58
CA CYS A 68 9.42 2.45 4.78
C CYS A 68 9.41 1.87 3.38
N PHE A 69 8.28 2.05 2.69
CA PHE A 69 8.14 1.82 1.26
C PHE A 69 7.21 2.89 0.69
N ASP A 70 7.27 3.10 -0.61
CA ASP A 70 6.42 4.04 -1.33
C ASP A 70 5.35 3.29 -2.12
N ILE A 71 4.14 3.85 -2.18
CA ILE A 71 3.01 3.28 -2.92
C ILE A 71 2.30 4.36 -3.74
N TRP A 72 1.88 4.03 -4.96
CA TRP A 72 1.24 4.96 -5.88
C TRP A 72 0.28 4.26 -6.84
N LEU A 73 -0.52 5.05 -7.56
CA LEU A 73 -1.33 4.57 -8.68
C LEU A 73 -0.59 4.82 -9.99
N ASP A 74 -0.52 3.81 -10.87
CA ASP A 74 0.01 3.99 -12.22
C ASP A 74 -1.05 4.54 -13.21
N ALA A 75 -0.67 4.64 -14.48
CA ALA A 75 -1.53 5.17 -15.54
C ALA A 75 -2.73 4.25 -15.87
N ASP A 76 -2.61 2.95 -15.60
CA ASP A 76 -3.66 1.96 -15.83
C ASP A 76 -4.62 1.87 -14.63
N GLY A 77 -4.28 2.52 -13.53
CA GLY A 77 -5.07 2.54 -12.30
C GLY A 77 -4.73 1.38 -11.36
N ASP A 78 -3.57 0.75 -11.55
CA ASP A 78 -3.07 -0.30 -10.68
C ASP A 78 -2.16 0.25 -9.60
N ILE A 79 -2.20 -0.43 -8.45
CA ILE A 79 -1.38 -0.07 -7.29
C ILE A 79 0.03 -0.60 -7.54
N GLN A 80 1.00 0.30 -7.52
CA GLN A 80 2.41 0.00 -7.59
C GLN A 80 3.07 0.33 -6.25
N ALA A 81 4.12 -0.41 -5.91
CA ALA A 81 4.88 -0.17 -4.69
C ALA A 81 6.38 -0.35 -4.95
N SER A 82 7.19 0.37 -4.17
CA SER A 82 8.64 0.15 -4.14
C SER A 82 8.99 -1.11 -3.34
N GLU A 83 10.27 -1.48 -3.39
CA GLU A 83 10.84 -2.35 -2.36
C GLU A 83 10.88 -1.61 -1.01
N ILE A 84 10.94 -2.37 0.09
CA ILE A 84 11.17 -1.82 1.41
C ILE A 84 12.59 -1.24 1.49
N TYR A 85 12.73 -0.03 2.03
CA TYR A 85 14.01 0.63 2.22
C TYR A 85 14.11 1.28 3.61
N CYS A 86 15.35 1.52 4.06
CA CYS A 86 15.60 2.25 5.29
C CYS A 86 15.72 3.74 5.03
N GLU A 87 14.97 4.55 5.79
CA GLU A 87 15.14 5.99 5.81
C GLU A 87 16.40 6.32 6.61
N ARG A 88 17.45 6.78 5.92
CA ARG A 88 18.64 7.31 6.61
C ARG A 88 18.28 8.69 7.13
N HIS A 89 18.18 8.86 8.45
CA HIS A 89 18.23 10.18 9.06
C HIS A 89 19.56 10.85 8.66
N LEU A 90 19.50 11.85 7.80
CA LEU A 90 20.59 12.79 7.55
C LEU A 90 20.52 13.93 8.58
#